data_AF-T2GJ93-F1
#
_entry.id   AF-T2GJ93-F1
#
_cell.length_a   1.000
_cell.length_b   1.000
_cell.length_c   1.000
_cell.angle_alpha   90.00
_cell.angle_beta   90.00
_cell.angle_gamma   90.00
#
_symmetry.space_group_name_H-M   'P 1'
#
loop_
_entity.id
_entity.type
_entity.pdbx_description
1 polymer ?
#
loop_
_entity_poly.entity_id
_entity_poly.type
_entity_poly.pdbx_seq_one_letter_code
_entity_poly.pdbx_strand_id
1 'polypeptide(L)'
;MRGDRSDRLVKKEIFNLNRHLPSRRKTLEELLREEKPHVIGADGTRHRFKWAELEDLRGMLTEDEARRLRLPIYIEIESETSGARIAGDIEVRVVSEVLDRDDEGDEIYIYRPEMRVLRARFPTVTQYMFLVRDL
;
A
#
# COMPACT_ATOMS: atom_id res chain seq x y z
N MET A 1 -17.50 30.24 -9.41
CA MET A 1 -17.48 29.53 -8.10
C MET A 1 -18.42 28.30 -8.09
N ARG A 2 -18.35 27.41 -9.08
CA ARG A 2 -19.08 26.12 -9.08
C ARG A 2 -18.17 24.89 -8.89
N GLY A 3 -16.85 25.03 -8.99
CA GLY A 3 -15.87 23.96 -8.69
C GLY A 3 -15.79 23.64 -7.20
N ASP A 4 -15.59 24.66 -6.35
CA ASP A 4 -15.30 24.49 -4.92
C ASP A 4 -16.25 23.55 -4.14
N ARG A 5 -17.56 23.57 -4.42
CA ARG A 5 -18.51 22.68 -3.72
C ARG A 5 -18.41 21.23 -4.19
N SER A 6 -18.27 21.01 -5.50
CA SER A 6 -18.13 19.66 -6.07
C SER A 6 -16.80 19.04 -5.66
N ASP A 7 -15.73 19.83 -5.72
CA ASP A 7 -14.38 19.39 -5.35
C ASP A 7 -14.30 18.99 -3.88
N ARG A 8 -14.97 19.74 -3.00
CA ARG A 8 -15.10 19.39 -1.58
C ARG A 8 -15.89 18.10 -1.35
N LEU A 9 -16.92 17.82 -2.15
CA LEU A 9 -17.68 16.57 -2.06
C LEU A 9 -16.81 15.39 -2.51
N VAL A 10 -16.08 15.51 -3.63
CA VAL A 10 -15.17 14.47 -4.10
C VAL A 10 -14.06 14.20 -3.09
N LYS A 11 -13.42 15.25 -2.54
CA LYS A 11 -12.40 15.10 -1.47
C LYS A 11 -12.96 14.32 -0.26
N LYS A 12 -14.22 14.59 0.12
CA LYS A 12 -14.88 13.87 1.22
C LYS A 12 -15.12 12.40 0.89
N GLU A 13 -15.56 12.08 -0.33
CA GLU A 13 -15.75 10.69 -0.74
C GLU A 13 -14.43 9.91 -0.80
N ILE A 14 -13.36 10.51 -1.33
CA ILE A 14 -12.03 9.89 -1.30
C ILE A 14 -11.52 9.68 0.12
N PHE A 15 -11.71 10.67 1.00
CA PHE A 15 -11.40 10.51 2.41
C PHE A 15 -12.18 9.33 3.03
N ASN A 16 -13.48 9.21 2.72
CA ASN A 16 -14.31 8.09 3.19
C ASN A 16 -13.80 6.74 2.67
N LEU A 17 -13.43 6.65 1.39
CA LEU A 17 -12.89 5.44 0.77
C LEU A 17 -11.56 5.00 1.38
N ASN A 18 -10.76 5.94 1.91
CA ASN A 18 -9.45 5.68 2.50
C ASN A 18 -9.48 5.50 4.03
N ARG A 19 -10.67 5.45 4.66
CA ARG A 19 -10.79 5.36 6.13
C ARG A 19 -10.17 4.09 6.73
N HIS A 20 -10.06 3.02 5.95
CA HIS A 20 -9.38 1.77 6.37
C HIS A 20 -7.85 1.90 6.41
N LEU A 21 -7.28 2.92 5.76
CA LEU A 21 -5.85 3.15 5.75
C LEU A 21 -5.38 3.63 7.14
N PRO A 22 -4.19 3.21 7.58
CA PRO A 22 -3.71 3.56 8.90
C PRO A 22 -3.31 5.03 9.00
N SER A 23 -3.68 5.66 10.12
CA SER A 23 -3.23 7.02 10.46
C SER A 23 -1.72 7.08 10.72
N ARG A 24 -1.15 5.97 11.20
CA ARG A 24 0.30 5.76 11.34
C ARG A 24 0.65 4.36 10.83
N ARG A 25 1.45 4.30 9.76
CA ARG A 25 2.12 3.07 9.32
C ARG A 25 3.29 2.72 10.25
N LYS A 26 3.56 1.43 10.38
CA LYS A 26 4.71 0.88 11.11
C LYS A 26 5.72 0.29 10.15
N THR A 27 6.99 0.25 10.51
CA THR A 27 8.01 -0.42 9.71
C THR A 27 7.85 -1.93 9.78
N LEU A 28 8.37 -2.67 8.80
CA LEU A 28 8.42 -4.13 8.87
C LEU A 28 9.15 -4.58 10.15
N GLU A 29 10.25 -3.91 10.49
CA GLU A 29 11.04 -4.19 11.69
C GLU A 29 10.28 -3.97 13.01
N GLU A 30 9.43 -2.94 13.10
CA GLU A 30 8.52 -2.73 14.24
C GLU A 30 7.52 -3.89 14.34
N LEU A 31 6.90 -4.26 13.20
CA LEU A 31 5.85 -5.28 13.14
C LEU A 31 6.37 -6.69 13.48
N LEU A 32 7.59 -7.02 13.06
CA LEU A 32 8.23 -8.30 13.40
C LEU A 32 8.56 -8.46 14.89
N ARG A 33 8.43 -7.41 15.71
CA ARG A 33 8.60 -7.50 17.17
C ARG A 33 7.27 -7.59 17.92
N GLU A 34 6.15 -7.47 17.23
CA GLU A 34 4.82 -7.54 17.84
C GLU A 34 4.32 -8.99 17.89
N GLU A 35 3.79 -9.42 19.04
CA GLU A 35 3.10 -10.71 19.16
C GLU A 35 1.87 -10.79 18.23
N LYS A 36 1.22 -9.64 18.00
CA LYS A 36 0.02 -9.51 17.17
C LYS A 36 0.20 -8.30 16.25
N PRO A 37 0.96 -8.42 15.14
CA PRO A 37 1.33 -7.29 14.30
C PRO A 37 0.09 -6.65 13.67
N HIS A 38 -0.06 -5.35 13.87
CA HIS A 38 -1.23 -4.61 13.38
C HIS A 38 -0.99 -3.12 13.24
N VAL A 39 -1.87 -2.46 12.48
CA VAL A 39 -2.04 -1.00 12.44
C VAL A 39 -3.50 -0.65 12.73
N ILE A 40 -3.75 0.63 13.07
CA ILE A 40 -5.08 1.16 13.33
C ILE A 40 -5.47 2.10 12.19
N GLY A 41 -6.57 1.77 11.51
CA GLY A 41 -7.18 2.58 10.47
C GLY A 41 -7.62 3.96 10.99
N ALA A 42 -7.79 4.93 10.10
CA ALA A 42 -8.34 6.24 10.46
C ALA A 42 -9.78 6.13 11.01
N ASP A 43 -10.50 5.06 10.69
CA ASP A 43 -11.79 4.70 11.30
C ASP A 43 -11.71 4.00 12.66
N GLY A 44 -10.51 3.76 13.18
CA GLY A 44 -10.28 3.04 14.44
C GLY A 44 -10.32 1.51 14.31
N THR A 45 -10.54 0.98 13.11
CA THR A 45 -10.51 -0.47 12.89
C THR A 45 -9.08 -1.00 13.01
N ARG A 46 -8.94 -2.24 13.48
CA ARG A 46 -7.64 -2.91 13.60
C ARG A 46 -7.39 -3.75 12.35
N HIS A 47 -6.37 -3.39 11.58
CA HIS A 47 -5.86 -4.19 10.47
C HIS A 47 -4.70 -5.06 10.95
N ARG A 48 -4.88 -6.38 10.97
CA ARG A 48 -3.84 -7.34 11.35
C ARG A 48 -3.07 -7.82 10.13
N PHE A 49 -1.76 -7.95 10.28
CA PHE A 49 -0.91 -8.56 9.27
C PHE A 49 -0.77 -10.06 9.54
N LYS A 50 -0.72 -10.87 8.48
CA LYS A 50 -0.33 -12.26 8.62
C LYS A 50 1.17 -12.34 8.88
N TRP A 51 1.55 -13.11 9.88
CA TRP A 51 2.96 -13.31 10.23
C TRP A 51 3.77 -13.85 9.04
N ALA A 52 3.24 -14.84 8.32
CA ALA A 52 3.89 -15.41 7.15
C ALA A 52 4.17 -14.38 6.03
N GLU A 53 3.32 -13.36 5.84
CA GLU A 53 3.56 -12.31 4.85
C GLU A 53 4.68 -11.35 5.31
N LEU A 54 4.83 -11.11 6.62
CA LEU A 54 5.93 -10.32 7.17
C LEU A 54 7.27 -11.07 7.09
N GLU A 55 7.27 -12.39 7.34
CA GLU A 55 8.45 -13.23 7.17
C GLU A 55 8.89 -13.33 5.71
N ASP A 56 7.94 -13.47 4.78
CA ASP A 56 8.21 -13.46 3.34
C ASP A 56 8.87 -12.13 2.94
N LEU A 57 8.30 -10.98 3.34
CA LEU A 57 8.94 -9.67 3.14
C LEU A 57 10.32 -9.59 3.79
N ARG A 58 10.53 -10.18 4.98
CA ARG A 58 11.85 -10.18 5.62
C ARG A 58 12.88 -10.95 4.79
N GLY A 59 12.47 -12.02 4.12
CA GLY A 59 13.34 -12.80 3.21
C GLY A 59 13.76 -12.03 1.95
N MET A 60 12.94 -11.09 1.49
CA MET A 60 13.19 -10.26 0.31
C MET A 60 14.09 -9.03 0.59
N LEU A 61 14.28 -8.68 1.85
CA LEU A 61 14.80 -7.35 2.24
C LEU A 61 16.04 -7.45 3.13
N THR A 62 16.98 -6.53 2.92
CA THR A 62 18.06 -6.30 3.88
C THR A 62 17.51 -5.75 5.21
N GLU A 63 18.32 -5.79 6.27
CA GLU A 63 17.93 -5.22 7.57
C GLU A 63 17.67 -3.71 7.51
N ASP A 64 18.43 -2.98 6.68
CA ASP A 64 18.19 -1.55 6.50
C ASP A 64 16.83 -1.26 5.85
N GLU A 65 16.47 -2.05 4.85
CA GLU A 65 15.21 -1.89 4.15
C GLU A 65 14.03 -2.31 5.00
N ALA A 66 14.16 -3.36 5.81
CA ALA A 66 13.14 -3.73 6.79
C ALA A 66 12.87 -2.62 7.81
N ARG A 67 13.89 -1.81 8.16
CA ARG A 67 13.75 -0.62 9.02
C ARG A 67 13.07 0.55 8.32
N ARG A 68 13.10 0.59 6.99
CA ARG A 68 12.56 1.70 6.19
C ARG A 68 11.16 1.41 5.62
N LEU A 69 10.90 0.17 5.19
CA LEU A 69 9.64 -0.24 4.57
C LEU A 69 8.49 -0.09 5.57
N ARG A 70 7.53 0.78 5.26
CA ARG A 70 6.35 1.03 6.09
C ARG A 70 5.14 0.32 5.53
N LEU A 71 4.47 -0.47 6.37
CA LEU A 71 3.31 -1.26 5.97
C LEU A 71 1.98 -0.61 6.36
N PRO A 72 0.94 -0.79 5.52
CA PRO A 72 0.95 -1.59 4.28
C PRO A 72 1.60 -0.86 3.09
N ILE A 73 2.04 -1.65 2.10
CA ILE A 73 2.39 -1.17 0.75
C ILE A 73 1.09 -0.72 0.07
N TYR A 74 1.08 0.49 -0.46
CA TYR A 74 -0.11 1.03 -1.10
C TYR A 74 -0.16 0.67 -2.59
N ILE A 75 -1.32 0.16 -3.00
CA ILE A 75 -1.71 -0.02 -4.39
C ILE A 75 -2.57 1.19 -4.73
N GLU A 76 -1.96 2.19 -5.35
CA GLU A 76 -2.59 3.48 -5.60
C GLU A 76 -3.48 3.42 -6.84
N ILE A 77 -4.76 3.71 -6.64
CA ILE A 77 -5.77 3.73 -7.69
C ILE A 77 -6.10 5.19 -8.00
N GLU A 78 -5.81 5.62 -9.23
CA GLU A 78 -6.16 6.93 -9.77
C GLU A 78 -7.33 6.80 -10.76
N SER A 79 -8.20 7.81 -10.83
CA SER A 79 -9.41 7.78 -11.68
C SER A 79 -9.10 7.68 -13.18
N GLU A 80 -7.98 8.26 -13.62
CA GLU A 80 -7.64 8.39 -15.04
C GLU A 80 -6.90 7.18 -15.61
N THR A 81 -6.44 6.26 -14.76
CA THR A 81 -5.57 5.15 -15.17
C THR A 81 -6.27 3.80 -14.96
N SER A 82 -6.16 2.90 -15.94
CA SER A 82 -6.76 1.56 -15.88
C SER A 82 -5.99 0.57 -14.98
N GLY A 83 -4.80 0.97 -14.54
CA GLY A 83 -3.91 0.24 -13.64
C GLY A 83 -3.80 0.89 -12.26
N ALA A 84 -2.78 0.45 -11.52
CA ALA A 84 -2.42 0.97 -10.22
C ALA A 84 -0.95 1.34 -10.19
N ARG A 85 -0.63 2.38 -9.41
CA ARG A 85 0.75 2.78 -9.14
C ARG A 85 1.20 2.23 -7.80
N ILE A 86 2.45 1.83 -7.69
CA ILE A 86 3.10 1.53 -6.42
C ILE A 86 4.34 2.41 -6.37
N ALA A 87 4.52 3.13 -5.26
CA ALA A 87 5.55 4.14 -5.11
C ALA A 87 6.49 3.80 -3.94
N GLY A 88 7.77 4.06 -4.15
CA GLY A 88 8.87 3.77 -3.24
C GLY A 88 9.85 2.75 -3.83
N ASP A 89 11.15 3.00 -3.64
CA ASP A 89 12.24 2.15 -4.12
C ASP A 89 12.15 0.72 -3.57
N ILE A 90 11.89 0.59 -2.27
CA ILE A 90 11.75 -0.71 -1.59
C ILE A 90 10.45 -1.39 -2.02
N GLU A 91 9.34 -0.64 -2.11
CA GLU A 91 8.04 -1.12 -2.55
C GLU A 91 8.07 -1.66 -3.98
N VAL A 92 8.70 -0.93 -4.90
CA VAL A 92 8.91 -1.36 -6.29
C VAL A 92 9.63 -2.68 -6.30
N ARG A 93 10.79 -2.78 -5.63
CA ARG A 93 11.57 -4.03 -5.65
C ARG A 93 10.82 -5.23 -5.10
N VAL A 94 10.08 -5.06 -3.98
CA VAL A 94 9.23 -6.13 -3.42
C VAL A 94 8.21 -6.59 -4.46
N VAL A 95 7.55 -5.65 -5.13
CA VAL A 95 6.52 -5.96 -6.12
C VAL A 95 7.12 -6.60 -7.37
N SER A 96 8.27 -6.11 -7.84
CA SER A 96 9.02 -6.68 -8.96
C SER A 96 9.33 -8.16 -8.71
N GLU A 97 9.83 -8.49 -7.52
CA GLU A 97 10.11 -9.88 -7.14
C GLU A 97 8.83 -10.74 -7.10
N VAL A 98 7.72 -10.21 -6.57
CA VAL A 98 6.43 -10.94 -6.55
C VAL A 98 5.89 -11.21 -7.95
N LEU A 99 6.16 -10.30 -8.89
CA LEU A 99 5.65 -10.37 -10.26
C LEU A 99 6.62 -11.05 -11.24
N ASP A 100 7.80 -11.48 -10.78
CA ASP A 100 8.89 -12.00 -11.62
C ASP A 100 9.29 -11.01 -12.72
N ARG A 101 9.54 -9.76 -12.30
CA ARG A 101 9.93 -8.63 -13.16
C ARG A 101 11.22 -7.98 -12.64
N ASP A 102 11.91 -7.26 -13.52
CA ASP A 102 13.12 -6.49 -13.23
C ASP A 102 12.84 -4.97 -13.30
N ASP A 103 11.81 -4.47 -12.59
CA ASP A 103 11.54 -3.04 -12.54
C ASP A 103 12.48 -2.32 -11.56
N GLU A 104 13.02 -1.18 -11.99
CA GLU A 104 13.87 -0.28 -11.21
C GLU A 104 13.21 1.11 -11.05
N GLY A 105 13.65 1.87 -10.06
CA GLY A 105 13.18 3.24 -9.82
C GLY A 105 12.33 3.38 -8.55
N ASP A 106 11.61 4.50 -8.45
CA ASP A 106 10.79 4.87 -7.30
C ASP A 106 9.29 4.70 -7.55
N GLU A 107 8.89 4.19 -8.72
CA GLU A 107 7.51 3.77 -8.98
C GLU A 107 7.39 2.68 -10.04
N ILE A 108 6.31 1.89 -9.94
CA ILE A 108 5.92 0.87 -10.91
C ILE A 108 4.42 0.95 -11.17
N TYR A 109 4.03 0.75 -12.43
CA TYR A 109 2.63 0.60 -12.82
C TYR A 109 2.29 -0.86 -13.07
N ILE A 110 1.21 -1.32 -12.42
CA ILE A 110 0.71 -2.68 -12.52
C ILE A 110 -0.75 -2.68 -12.95
N TYR A 111 -1.20 -3.69 -13.69
CA TYR A 111 -2.58 -3.78 -14.18
C TYR A 111 -3.33 -4.91 -13.47
N ARG A 112 -4.58 -5.15 -13.90
CA ARG A 112 -5.46 -6.14 -13.27
C ARG A 112 -4.86 -7.54 -13.12
N PRO A 113 -4.11 -8.09 -14.09
CA PRO A 113 -3.45 -9.39 -13.94
C PRO A 113 -2.41 -9.39 -12.81
N GLU A 114 -1.52 -8.41 -12.80
CA GLU A 114 -0.43 -8.28 -11.82
C GLU A 114 -0.98 -8.00 -10.43
N MET A 115 -1.99 -7.13 -10.31
CA MET A 115 -2.69 -6.89 -9.06
C MET A 115 -3.27 -8.18 -8.46
N ARG A 116 -3.77 -9.09 -9.30
CA ARG A 116 -4.29 -10.38 -8.82
C ARG A 116 -3.18 -11.25 -8.25
N VAL A 117 -2.01 -11.28 -8.89
CA VAL A 117 -0.83 -12.02 -8.39
C VAL A 117 -0.36 -11.42 -7.06
N LEU A 118 -0.18 -10.10 -7.01
CA LEU A 118 0.26 -9.39 -5.81
C LEU A 118 -0.71 -9.61 -4.64
N ARG A 119 -2.02 -9.45 -4.85
CA ARG A 119 -3.04 -9.63 -3.81
C ARG A 119 -3.22 -11.09 -3.39
N ALA A 120 -2.86 -12.05 -4.23
CA ALA A 120 -2.87 -13.46 -3.86
C ALA A 120 -1.74 -13.80 -2.88
N ARG A 121 -0.53 -13.26 -3.11
CA ARG A 121 0.63 -13.47 -2.22
C ARG A 121 0.57 -12.59 -0.97
N PHE A 122 0.20 -11.32 -1.12
CA PHE A 122 0.25 -10.31 -0.06
C PHE A 122 -1.11 -9.65 0.25
N PRO A 123 -2.13 -10.41 0.67
CA PRO A 123 -3.45 -9.85 0.96
C PRO A 123 -3.52 -8.95 2.20
N THR A 124 -2.57 -9.01 3.12
CA THR A 124 -2.58 -8.19 4.36
C THR A 124 -1.48 -7.16 4.44
N VAL A 125 -0.32 -7.37 3.81
CA VAL A 125 0.76 -6.37 3.77
C VAL A 125 0.59 -5.33 2.66
N THR A 126 -0.43 -5.47 1.81
CA THR A 126 -0.84 -4.46 0.81
C THR A 126 -2.24 -3.92 1.09
N GLN A 127 -2.51 -2.67 0.73
CA GLN A 127 -3.84 -2.07 0.75
C GLN A 127 -4.06 -1.12 -0.43
N TYR A 128 -5.30 -1.02 -0.91
CA TYR A 128 -5.67 -0.03 -1.93
C TYR A 128 -5.75 1.36 -1.31
N MET A 129 -5.14 2.34 -1.98
CA MET A 129 -5.26 3.76 -1.67
C MET A 129 -5.88 4.47 -2.86
N PHE A 130 -7.03 5.11 -2.65
CA PHE A 130 -7.71 5.87 -3.70
C PHE A 130 -7.18 7.30 -3.74
N LEU A 131 -6.76 7.74 -4.91
CA LEU A 131 -6.24 9.07 -5.15
C LEU A 131 -7.13 9.79 -6.15
N VAL A 132 -7.19 11.12 -6.01
CA VAL A 132 -7.71 12.00 -7.05
C VAL A 132 -6.62 13.01 -7.35
N ARG A 133 -6.16 13.03 -8.60
CA ARG A 133 -5.30 14.10 -9.12
C ARG A 133 -6.19 15.29 -9.47
N ASP A 134 -5.68 16.49 -9.19
CA ASP A 134 -6.23 17.79 -9.63
C ASP A 134 -7.69 18.08 -9.24
N LEU A 135 -7.89 18.43 -7.95
CA LEU A 135 -9.10 19.12 -7.44
C LEU A 135 -8.77 20.52 -6.91
#